data_AF-A0A485L1T3-F1
#
_entry.id   AF-A0A485L1T3-F1
#
_cell.length_a   1.000
_cell.length_b   1.000
_cell.length_c   1.000
_cell.angle_alpha   90.00
_cell.angle_beta   90.00
_cell.angle_gamma   90.00
#
_symmetry.space_group_name_H-M   'P 1'
#
loop_
_entity.id
_entity.type
_entity.pdbx_description
1 polymer ?
#
loop_
_entity_poly.entity_id
_entity_poly.type
_entity_poly.pdbx_seq_one_letter_code
_entity_poly.pdbx_strand_id
1 'polypeptide(L)'
;MSNASTVLGTIDLVCFICAHQDGLPGDVAAVQRCQIIQGIHGRLIRCPNGIFSQHEWPALTGQHVDMDDLPATMQHRQSLVEAVLQHPTNSVVLSTLLAKQVHIRDVVVEYAVFFGCLDLVKSICTTMKRNLLSDSSEEAQFDALNRLRIPSNALQLRQLAVFHGHLDVLMYLNTTSYSSLHGRCGTELSYSDIEVAAERRHLRCVEYLVAGALQLHAPSLTDGTIALGGDYFGFRPPSNTTTINLAKQGLGRVDAAEAAKTDGLDDMVRCLTRAKLVSGWRDNDAVGLNDDSERVPPAPTDLARPGTVAYLRQGGWRFDQSVQTTVSATAIHSQANRNVTQRQGRWSQWWHALVSYFE
;
A
#
# COMPACT_ATOMS: atom_id res chain seq x y z
N MET A 1 -27.23 27.56 -47.46
CA MET A 1 -27.11 26.22 -46.84
C MET A 1 -25.64 25.98 -46.57
N SER A 2 -25.23 25.94 -45.30
CA SER A 2 -23.86 25.62 -44.92
C SER A 2 -23.62 24.14 -45.21
N ASN A 3 -22.66 23.81 -46.07
CA ASN A 3 -22.36 22.43 -46.44
C ASN A 3 -21.81 21.70 -45.21
N ALA A 4 -22.42 20.57 -44.85
CA ALA A 4 -21.96 19.71 -43.75
C ALA A 4 -20.48 19.30 -43.89
N SER A 5 -19.93 19.27 -45.12
CA SER A 5 -18.50 19.00 -45.35
C SER A 5 -17.58 20.09 -44.79
N THR A 6 -18.04 21.34 -44.69
CA THR A 6 -17.26 22.45 -44.13
C THR A 6 -17.12 22.33 -42.61
N VAL A 7 -18.14 21.79 -41.94
CA VAL A 7 -18.14 21.55 -40.49
C VAL A 7 -17.37 20.28 -40.14
N LEU A 8 -17.45 19.25 -40.98
CA LEU A 8 -16.67 18.00 -40.78
C LEU A 8 -15.19 18.16 -41.12
N GLY A 9 -14.81 19.18 -41.90
CA GLY A 9 -13.43 19.46 -42.29
C GLY A 9 -12.69 20.46 -41.41
N THR A 10 -13.31 21.05 -40.39
CA THR A 10 -12.61 21.97 -39.48
C THR A 10 -11.62 21.21 -38.61
N ILE A 11 -10.38 21.72 -38.56
CA ILE A 11 -9.29 21.18 -37.73
C ILE A 11 -9.75 21.02 -36.28
N ASP A 12 -10.54 21.96 -35.74
CA ASP A 12 -11.04 21.90 -34.37
C ASP A 12 -11.92 20.67 -34.10
N LEU A 13 -12.78 20.27 -35.04
CA LEU A 13 -13.62 19.08 -34.90
C LEU A 13 -12.78 17.80 -35.00
N VAL A 14 -11.82 17.76 -35.92
CA VAL A 14 -10.91 16.60 -36.05
C VAL A 14 -10.05 16.48 -34.80
N CYS A 15 -9.49 17.58 -34.28
CA CYS A 15 -8.79 17.61 -33.01
C CYS A 15 -9.68 17.19 -31.85
N PHE A 16 -10.95 17.61 -31.83
CA PHE A 16 -11.92 17.20 -30.80
C PHE A 16 -12.22 15.69 -30.87
N ILE A 17 -12.47 15.14 -32.06
CA ILE A 17 -12.70 13.71 -32.27
C ILE A 17 -11.45 12.90 -31.91
N CYS A 18 -10.26 13.35 -32.32
CA CYS A 18 -8.99 12.72 -31.96
C CYS A 18 -8.66 12.84 -30.48
N ALA A 19 -9.07 13.93 -29.81
CA ALA A 19 -8.95 14.09 -28.37
C ALA A 19 -9.94 13.20 -27.59
N HIS A 20 -10.98 12.71 -28.26
CA HIS A 20 -11.97 11.75 -27.72
C HIS A 20 -11.78 10.34 -28.29
N GLN A 21 -10.53 9.93 -28.54
CA GLN A 21 -10.23 8.53 -28.85
C GLN A 21 -10.83 7.63 -27.75
N ASP A 22 -11.62 6.66 -28.16
CA ASP A 22 -12.39 5.75 -27.28
C ASP A 22 -13.46 6.43 -26.39
N GLY A 23 -13.84 7.67 -26.70
CA GLY A 23 -14.89 8.41 -25.98
C GLY A 23 -14.44 9.05 -24.67
N LEU A 24 -13.13 9.16 -24.42
CA LEU A 24 -12.55 9.77 -23.22
C LEU A 24 -11.80 11.07 -23.54
N PRO A 25 -11.91 12.11 -22.70
CA PRO A 25 -11.07 13.31 -22.85
C PRO A 25 -9.58 12.96 -22.81
N GLY A 26 -8.77 13.64 -23.63
CA GLY A 26 -7.34 13.36 -23.79
C GLY A 26 -6.55 13.28 -22.47
N ASP A 27 -6.85 14.17 -21.51
CA ASP A 27 -6.20 14.17 -20.19
C ASP A 27 -6.56 12.92 -19.36
N VAL A 28 -7.82 12.48 -19.44
CA VAL A 28 -8.30 11.26 -18.76
C VAL A 28 -7.65 10.03 -19.40
N ALA A 29 -7.55 10.00 -20.73
CA ALA A 29 -6.85 8.96 -21.45
C ALA A 29 -5.34 8.93 -21.09
N ALA A 30 -4.72 10.10 -20.82
CA ALA A 30 -3.34 10.17 -20.36
C ALA A 30 -3.17 9.54 -18.96
N VAL A 31 -4.09 9.80 -18.02
CA VAL A 31 -4.11 9.13 -16.71
C VAL A 31 -4.27 7.62 -16.87
N GLN A 32 -5.16 7.17 -17.77
CA GLN A 32 -5.38 5.75 -18.06
C GLN A 32 -4.15 5.05 -18.66
N ARG A 33 -3.24 5.77 -19.30
CA ARG A 33 -1.99 5.19 -19.86
C ARG A 33 -0.88 5.07 -18.82
N CYS A 34 -1.04 5.62 -17.63
CA CYS A 34 -0.05 5.49 -16.57
C CYS A 34 0.03 4.04 -16.09
N GLN A 35 1.24 3.49 -16.03
CA GLN A 35 1.43 2.15 -15.49
C GLN A 35 1.25 2.16 -13.96
N ILE A 36 0.75 1.06 -13.39
CA ILE A 36 0.67 0.89 -11.93
C ILE A 36 2.05 0.50 -11.40
N ILE A 37 2.43 0.99 -10.21
CA ILE A 37 3.71 0.64 -9.59
C ILE A 37 3.58 -0.76 -8.96
N GLN A 38 4.32 -1.72 -9.51
CA GLN A 38 4.33 -3.11 -9.04
C GLN A 38 5.39 -3.36 -7.96
N GLY A 39 6.47 -2.59 -7.95
CA GLY A 39 7.49 -2.68 -6.91
C GLY A 39 8.38 -1.45 -6.87
N ILE A 40 8.88 -1.15 -5.68
CA ILE A 40 9.88 -0.12 -5.42
C ILE A 40 11.17 -0.82 -5.00
N HIS A 41 12.32 -0.42 -5.52
CA HIS A 41 13.63 -0.94 -5.13
C HIS A 41 14.63 0.20 -4.94
N GLY A 42 15.88 -0.09 -4.57
CA GLY A 42 16.92 0.90 -4.32
C GLY A 42 18.20 0.25 -3.79
N ARG A 43 18.99 0.96 -2.98
CA ARG A 43 20.33 0.51 -2.52
C ARG A 43 20.37 -0.75 -1.63
N LEU A 44 19.29 -1.10 -0.95
CA LEU A 44 19.16 -2.33 -0.16
C LEU A 44 19.11 -3.60 -1.02
N ILE A 45 18.75 -3.53 -2.30
CA ILE A 45 18.84 -4.65 -3.23
C ILE A 45 20.05 -4.41 -4.13
N ARG A 46 21.07 -5.26 -4.02
CA ARG A 46 22.31 -5.16 -4.78
C ARG A 46 22.24 -6.12 -5.97
N CYS A 47 22.40 -5.58 -7.17
CA CYS A 47 22.73 -6.36 -8.36
C CYS A 47 24.19 -6.05 -8.74
N PRO A 48 25.15 -6.95 -8.50
CA PRO A 48 26.58 -6.73 -8.69
C PRO A 48 26.95 -6.31 -10.12
N ASN A 49 26.16 -6.75 -11.10
CA ASN A 49 26.44 -6.49 -12.51
C ASN A 49 25.74 -5.22 -13.04
N GLY A 50 24.94 -4.52 -12.21
CA GLY A 50 24.21 -3.32 -12.61
C GLY A 50 23.16 -3.52 -13.72
N ILE A 51 23.02 -4.74 -14.25
CA ILE A 51 22.06 -5.08 -15.28
C ILE A 51 20.83 -5.67 -14.57
N PHE A 52 19.98 -4.79 -14.04
CA PHE A 52 18.57 -5.12 -13.96
C PHE A 52 18.01 -4.99 -15.37
N SER A 53 18.18 -6.03 -16.19
CA SER A 53 17.46 -6.08 -17.46
C SER A 53 15.98 -6.09 -17.11
N GLN A 54 15.23 -5.03 -17.48
CA GLN A 54 13.78 -4.97 -17.31
C GLN A 54 13.07 -6.22 -17.87
N HIS A 55 13.72 -6.95 -18.77
CA HIS A 55 13.28 -8.22 -19.35
C HIS A 55 13.30 -9.45 -18.42
N GLU A 56 13.99 -9.40 -17.28
CA GLU A 56 14.06 -10.53 -16.33
C GLU A 56 12.96 -10.51 -15.27
N TRP A 57 12.23 -9.40 -15.16
CA TRP A 57 11.05 -9.38 -14.31
C TRP A 57 10.01 -10.29 -14.96
N PRO A 58 9.36 -11.20 -14.18
CA PRO A 58 8.20 -11.92 -14.69
C PRO A 58 7.27 -10.88 -15.32
N ALA A 59 6.67 -11.19 -16.47
CA ALA A 59 5.85 -10.27 -17.27
C ALA A 59 4.58 -9.81 -16.52
N LEU A 60 4.79 -9.10 -15.43
CA LEU A 60 3.82 -8.45 -14.59
C LEU A 60 3.46 -7.15 -15.29
N THR A 61 2.17 -6.83 -15.26
CA THR A 61 1.56 -5.76 -16.05
C THR A 61 1.79 -4.35 -15.46
N GLY A 62 2.97 -4.08 -14.90
CA GLY A 62 3.30 -2.75 -14.39
C GLY A 62 4.77 -2.47 -14.13
N GLN A 63 5.03 -1.33 -13.51
CA GLN A 63 6.35 -0.70 -13.46
C GLN A 63 7.08 -1.03 -12.16
N HIS A 64 8.33 -1.46 -12.27
CA HIS A 64 9.27 -1.48 -11.16
C HIS A 64 10.08 -0.19 -11.19
N VAL A 65 10.09 0.53 -10.07
CA VAL A 65 10.62 1.90 -10.00
C VAL A 65 11.74 1.94 -8.96
N ASP A 66 12.88 2.51 -9.35
CA ASP A 66 13.94 2.81 -8.40
C ASP A 66 13.50 3.93 -7.45
N MET A 67 13.90 3.85 -6.18
CA MET A 67 13.52 4.78 -5.14
C MET A 67 13.91 6.22 -5.49
N ASP A 68 15.03 6.43 -6.19
CA ASP A 68 15.50 7.75 -6.60
C ASP A 68 14.71 8.31 -7.81
N ASP A 69 14.15 7.44 -8.66
CA ASP A 69 13.32 7.81 -9.82
C ASP A 69 11.83 7.97 -9.48
N LEU A 70 11.41 7.44 -8.33
CA LEU A 70 10.01 7.45 -7.90
C LEU A 70 9.42 8.87 -7.81
N PRO A 71 10.09 9.90 -7.26
CA PRO A 71 9.57 11.27 -7.25
C PRO A 71 9.25 11.82 -8.64
N ALA A 72 10.11 11.58 -9.63
CA ALA A 72 9.88 12.07 -11.00
C ALA A 72 8.67 11.38 -11.63
N THR A 73 8.54 10.07 -11.43
CA THR A 73 7.38 9.28 -11.89
C THR A 73 6.08 9.82 -11.28
N MET A 74 6.07 10.08 -9.97
CA MET A 74 4.89 10.58 -9.27
C MET A 74 4.58 12.04 -9.58
N GLN A 75 5.58 12.89 -9.83
CA GLN A 75 5.39 14.27 -10.28
C GLN A 75 4.72 14.32 -11.66
N HIS A 76 5.13 13.44 -12.58
CA HIS A 76 4.47 13.32 -13.87
C HIS A 76 3.00 12.94 -13.70
N ARG A 77 2.71 11.92 -12.88
CA ARG A 77 1.32 11.52 -12.58
C ARG A 77 0.51 12.63 -11.92
N GLN A 78 1.09 13.38 -10.98
CA GLN A 78 0.45 14.54 -10.37
C GLN A 78 -0.02 15.53 -11.44
N SER A 79 0.86 15.91 -12.37
CA SER A 79 0.50 16.88 -13.41
C SER A 79 -0.70 16.43 -14.26
N LEU A 80 -0.79 15.13 -14.57
CA LEU A 80 -1.91 14.56 -15.32
C LEU A 80 -3.20 14.51 -14.50
N VAL A 81 -3.12 14.04 -13.25
CA VAL A 81 -4.29 13.92 -12.38
C VAL A 81 -4.85 15.29 -12.00
N GLU A 82 -3.98 16.24 -11.66
CA GLU A 82 -4.40 17.61 -11.33
C GLU A 82 -5.02 18.33 -12.53
N ALA A 83 -4.49 18.16 -13.75
CA ALA A 83 -5.11 18.71 -14.95
C ALA A 83 -6.54 18.20 -15.16
N VAL A 84 -6.78 16.91 -14.92
CA VAL A 84 -8.12 16.31 -14.96
C VAL A 84 -9.02 16.86 -13.85
N LEU A 85 -8.50 17.00 -12.64
CA LEU A 85 -9.28 17.47 -11.47
C LEU A 85 -9.64 18.96 -11.57
N GLN A 86 -8.76 19.79 -12.13
CA GLN A 86 -8.98 21.23 -12.32
C GLN A 86 -10.01 21.53 -13.41
N HIS A 87 -10.28 20.60 -14.33
CA HIS A 87 -11.27 20.77 -15.38
C HIS A 87 -12.64 20.17 -14.98
N PRO A 88 -13.71 20.96 -14.76
CA PRO A 88 -14.99 20.48 -14.20
C PRO A 88 -15.63 19.32 -14.97
N THR A 89 -15.56 19.33 -16.31
CA THR A 89 -16.11 18.24 -17.13
C THR A 89 -15.28 16.96 -17.00
N ASN A 90 -13.94 17.08 -16.93
CA ASN A 90 -13.06 15.92 -16.91
C ASN A 90 -13.09 15.26 -15.53
N SER A 91 -13.24 16.04 -14.45
CA SER A 91 -13.36 15.52 -13.10
C SER A 91 -14.65 14.73 -12.86
N VAL A 92 -15.77 15.11 -13.50
CA VAL A 92 -17.02 14.33 -13.50
C VAL A 92 -16.83 13.00 -14.24
N VAL A 93 -16.16 13.03 -15.40
CA VAL A 93 -15.82 11.81 -16.16
C VAL A 93 -14.92 10.91 -15.32
N LEU A 94 -13.84 11.46 -14.75
CA LEU A 94 -12.92 10.73 -13.87
C LEU A 94 -13.66 10.08 -12.71
N SER A 95 -14.54 10.81 -12.02
CA SER A 95 -15.33 10.26 -10.90
C SER A 95 -16.18 9.05 -11.32
N THR A 96 -16.76 9.10 -12.51
CA THR A 96 -17.52 7.98 -13.08
C THR A 96 -16.61 6.79 -13.41
N LEU A 97 -15.39 7.05 -13.86
CA LEU A 97 -14.40 6.02 -14.19
C LEU A 97 -13.78 5.38 -12.94
N LEU A 98 -13.49 6.15 -11.89
CA LEU A 98 -13.00 5.61 -10.61
C LEU A 98 -13.96 4.54 -10.04
N ALA A 99 -15.26 4.71 -10.29
CA ALA A 99 -16.31 3.77 -9.92
C ALA A 99 -16.33 2.47 -10.73
N LYS A 100 -15.86 2.49 -11.99
CA LYS A 100 -16.07 1.41 -12.96
C LYS A 100 -14.77 0.75 -13.44
N GLN A 101 -13.68 1.48 -13.49
CA GLN A 101 -12.40 1.05 -14.05
C GLN A 101 -11.34 0.95 -12.96
N VAL A 102 -10.97 -0.28 -12.63
CA VAL A 102 -9.97 -0.59 -11.59
C VAL A 102 -8.64 0.10 -11.86
N HIS A 103 -8.17 0.08 -13.12
CA HIS A 103 -6.86 0.62 -13.47
C HIS A 103 -6.74 2.14 -13.23
N ILE A 104 -7.68 2.94 -13.74
CA ILE A 104 -7.69 4.40 -13.51
C ILE A 104 -7.78 4.70 -12.01
N ARG A 105 -8.61 3.95 -11.30
CA ARG A 105 -8.73 4.08 -9.85
C ARG A 105 -7.40 3.84 -9.13
N ASP A 106 -6.69 2.79 -9.52
CA ASP A 106 -5.41 2.41 -8.95
C ASP A 106 -4.33 3.48 -9.20
N VAL A 107 -4.26 4.05 -10.40
CA VAL A 107 -3.35 5.18 -10.70
C VAL A 107 -3.66 6.40 -9.83
N VAL A 108 -4.94 6.76 -9.70
CA VAL A 108 -5.35 7.95 -8.93
C VAL A 108 -5.15 7.76 -7.44
N VAL A 109 -5.36 6.55 -6.90
CA VAL A 109 -5.09 6.29 -5.48
C VAL A 109 -3.59 6.20 -5.19
N GLU A 110 -2.75 5.71 -6.12
CA GLU A 110 -1.28 5.80 -5.99
C GLU A 110 -0.83 7.26 -5.89
N TYR A 111 -1.35 8.13 -6.76
CA TYR A 111 -1.16 9.58 -6.67
C TYR A 111 -1.60 10.12 -5.30
N ALA A 112 -2.86 9.89 -4.92
CA ALA A 112 -3.43 10.46 -3.70
C ALA A 112 -2.67 10.01 -2.44
N VAL A 113 -2.19 8.76 -2.42
CA VAL A 113 -1.44 8.21 -1.30
C VAL A 113 -0.02 8.77 -1.23
N PHE A 114 0.67 8.88 -2.36
CA PHE A 114 2.03 9.40 -2.41
C PHE A 114 2.13 10.88 -1.99
N PHE A 115 1.15 11.70 -2.37
CA PHE A 115 1.10 13.12 -2.01
C PHE A 115 0.34 13.42 -0.71
N GLY A 116 -0.06 12.39 0.05
CA GLY A 116 -0.70 12.59 1.35
C GLY A 116 -2.14 13.14 1.27
N CYS A 117 -2.83 13.00 0.14
CA CYS A 117 -4.19 13.47 -0.08
C CYS A 117 -5.24 12.56 0.58
N LEU A 118 -5.22 12.47 1.92
CA LEU A 118 -6.04 11.54 2.70
C LEU A 118 -7.55 11.63 2.39
N ASP A 119 -8.07 12.83 2.17
CA ASP A 119 -9.50 13.01 1.89
C ASP A 119 -9.91 12.45 0.53
N LEU A 120 -9.04 12.55 -0.48
CA LEU A 120 -9.24 11.91 -1.78
C LEU A 120 -9.23 10.38 -1.63
N VAL A 121 -8.28 9.82 -0.88
CA VAL A 121 -8.21 8.38 -0.58
C VAL A 121 -9.51 7.91 0.11
N LYS A 122 -9.99 8.64 1.12
CA LYS A 122 -11.26 8.35 1.82
C LYS A 122 -12.46 8.41 0.88
N SER A 123 -12.51 9.41 -0.01
CA SER A 123 -13.59 9.58 -0.98
C SER A 123 -13.65 8.41 -1.96
N ILE A 124 -12.50 8.02 -2.52
CA ILE A 124 -12.38 6.85 -3.41
C ILE A 124 -12.83 5.58 -2.67
N CYS A 125 -12.31 5.32 -1.47
CA CYS A 125 -12.67 4.16 -0.66
C CYS A 125 -14.18 4.10 -0.36
N THR A 126 -14.76 5.22 0.06
CA THR A 126 -16.19 5.31 0.37
C THR A 126 -17.06 5.01 -0.85
N THR A 127 -16.68 5.56 -2.00
CA THR A 127 -17.38 5.34 -3.26
C THR A 127 -17.29 3.87 -3.68
N MET A 128 -16.13 3.23 -3.53
CA MET A 128 -15.96 1.82 -3.88
C MET A 128 -16.78 0.91 -2.98
N LYS A 129 -16.73 1.13 -1.67
CA LYS A 129 -17.55 0.34 -0.73
C LYS A 129 -19.04 0.47 -1.06
N ARG A 130 -19.52 1.67 -1.40
CA ARG A 130 -20.91 1.88 -1.80
C ARG A 130 -21.26 1.10 -3.06
N ASN A 131 -20.41 1.15 -4.08
CA ASN A 131 -20.64 0.45 -5.34
C ASN A 131 -20.66 -1.07 -5.14
N LEU A 132 -19.68 -1.63 -4.41
CA LEU A 132 -19.63 -3.06 -4.08
C LEU A 132 -20.86 -3.55 -3.31
N LEU A 133 -21.42 -2.71 -2.44
CA LEU A 133 -22.65 -3.04 -1.70
C LEU A 133 -23.93 -2.86 -2.53
N SER A 134 -23.87 -2.12 -3.63
CA SER A 134 -25.02 -1.85 -4.49
C SER A 134 -25.09 -2.80 -5.69
N ASP A 135 -23.96 -3.41 -6.04
CA ASP A 135 -23.89 -4.38 -7.12
C ASP A 135 -24.40 -5.74 -6.64
N SER A 136 -25.59 -6.12 -7.10
CA SER A 136 -26.19 -7.42 -6.75
C SER A 136 -25.51 -8.60 -7.46
N SER A 137 -24.63 -8.36 -8.42
CA SER A 137 -23.99 -9.41 -9.22
C SER A 137 -22.74 -10.00 -8.56
N GLU A 138 -22.08 -9.26 -7.66
CA GLU A 138 -20.87 -9.71 -6.98
C GLU A 138 -21.13 -9.96 -5.49
N GLU A 139 -20.73 -11.13 -4.99
CA GLU A 139 -20.77 -11.42 -3.56
C GLU A 139 -19.70 -10.61 -2.83
N ALA A 140 -20.10 -9.92 -1.76
CA ALA A 140 -19.20 -9.10 -0.96
C ALA A 140 -18.06 -9.95 -0.37
N GLN A 141 -16.83 -9.69 -0.82
CA GLN A 141 -15.65 -10.36 -0.28
C GLN A 141 -15.12 -9.61 0.95
N PHE A 142 -14.69 -10.36 1.96
CA PHE A 142 -14.06 -9.81 3.16
C PHE A 142 -12.63 -10.31 3.28
N ASP A 143 -11.72 -9.45 3.73
CA ASP A 143 -10.35 -9.85 4.03
C ASP A 143 -10.26 -10.60 5.37
N ALA A 144 -9.06 -11.05 5.71
CA ALA A 144 -8.86 -11.83 6.93
C ALA A 144 -9.15 -11.07 8.24
N LEU A 145 -9.24 -9.73 8.18
CA LEU A 145 -9.67 -8.87 9.28
C LEU A 145 -11.18 -8.54 9.21
N ASN A 146 -11.94 -9.30 8.41
CA ASN A 146 -13.36 -9.12 8.15
C ASN A 146 -13.72 -7.73 7.61
N ARG A 147 -12.85 -7.15 6.78
CA ARG A 147 -13.08 -5.84 6.13
C ARG A 147 -13.50 -6.06 4.68
N LEU A 148 -14.54 -5.37 4.23
CA LEU A 148 -15.02 -5.43 2.83
C LEU A 148 -13.87 -5.14 1.87
N ARG A 149 -13.45 -6.14 1.09
CA ARG A 149 -12.30 -6.10 0.18
C ARG A 149 -12.58 -5.16 -1.00
N ILE A 150 -11.70 -4.19 -1.21
CA ILE A 150 -11.75 -3.32 -2.40
C ILE A 150 -10.83 -3.94 -3.46
N PRO A 151 -11.34 -4.32 -4.64
CA PRO A 151 -10.49 -4.81 -5.73
C PRO A 151 -9.46 -3.75 -6.10
N SER A 152 -8.19 -4.12 -6.19
CA SER A 152 -7.10 -3.20 -6.48
C SER A 152 -5.88 -3.98 -6.96
N ASN A 153 -5.19 -3.44 -7.97
CA ASN A 153 -3.87 -3.85 -8.43
C ASN A 153 -2.77 -2.91 -7.91
N ALA A 154 -3.11 -1.81 -7.23
CA ALA A 154 -2.16 -0.92 -6.56
C ALA A 154 -1.67 -1.56 -5.25
N LEU A 155 -0.70 -2.47 -5.35
CA LEU A 155 -0.20 -3.23 -4.20
C LEU A 155 0.74 -2.40 -3.30
N GLN A 156 1.36 -1.36 -3.86
CA GLN A 156 2.43 -0.58 -3.23
C GLN A 156 1.96 0.64 -2.42
N LEU A 157 0.66 0.75 -2.11
CA LEU A 157 0.12 1.95 -1.44
C LEU A 157 0.78 2.25 -0.08
N ARG A 158 1.12 1.23 0.70
CA ARG A 158 1.78 1.47 2.00
C ARG A 158 3.19 1.99 1.81
N GLN A 159 3.95 1.42 0.88
CA GLN A 159 5.26 1.89 0.46
C GLN A 159 5.20 3.34 -0.03
N LEU A 160 4.22 3.68 -0.86
CA LEU A 160 4.04 5.06 -1.34
C LEU A 160 3.72 6.03 -0.19
N ALA A 161 2.85 5.66 0.75
CA ALA A 161 2.53 6.49 1.91
C ALA A 161 3.77 6.75 2.79
N VAL A 162 4.55 5.69 3.04
CA VAL A 162 5.73 5.82 3.90
C VAL A 162 6.90 6.48 3.22
N PHE A 163 6.97 6.51 1.89
CA PHE A 163 8.05 7.16 1.16
C PHE A 163 8.20 8.64 1.54
N HIS A 164 7.07 9.33 1.75
CA HIS A 164 7.00 10.71 2.22
C HIS A 164 6.65 10.87 3.70
N GLY A 165 6.51 9.76 4.45
CA GLY A 165 6.22 9.80 5.88
C GLY A 165 4.77 10.18 6.21
N HIS A 166 3.82 9.93 5.32
CA HIS A 166 2.39 10.19 5.52
C HIS A 166 1.76 9.16 6.47
N LEU A 167 2.07 9.29 7.76
CA LEU A 167 1.65 8.35 8.80
C LEU A 167 0.11 8.26 8.92
N ASP A 168 -0.61 9.36 8.74
CA ASP A 168 -2.07 9.43 8.77
C ASP A 168 -2.70 8.62 7.62
N VAL A 169 -2.15 8.75 6.40
CA VAL A 169 -2.55 7.94 5.24
C VAL A 169 -2.24 6.47 5.49
N LEU A 170 -1.05 6.16 6.00
CA LEU A 170 -0.67 4.79 6.35
C LEU A 170 -1.62 4.18 7.39
N MET A 171 -1.95 4.92 8.45
CA MET A 171 -2.91 4.51 9.47
C MET A 171 -4.28 4.24 8.87
N TYR A 172 -4.74 5.13 7.99
CA TYR A 172 -6.00 4.94 7.27
C TYR A 172 -5.96 3.68 6.39
N LEU A 173 -4.91 3.48 5.60
CA LEU A 173 -4.73 2.27 4.77
C LEU A 173 -4.73 0.99 5.61
N ASN A 174 -4.23 1.03 6.85
CA ASN A 174 -4.29 -0.10 7.78
C ASN A 174 -5.69 -0.35 8.38
N THR A 175 -6.62 0.58 8.26
CA THR A 175 -8.03 0.40 8.64
C THR A 175 -8.90 -0.05 7.48
N THR A 176 -8.37 -0.05 6.25
CA THR A 176 -9.07 -0.46 5.04
C THR A 176 -8.51 -1.76 4.46
N SER A 177 -9.29 -2.39 3.60
CA SER A 177 -8.90 -3.58 2.83
C SER A 177 -8.26 -3.23 1.48
N TYR A 178 -8.01 -1.94 1.22
CA TYR A 178 -7.57 -1.46 -0.10
C TYR A 178 -6.20 -2.03 -0.48
N SER A 179 -5.34 -2.23 0.51
CA SER A 179 -4.05 -2.89 0.32
C SER A 179 -4.03 -4.19 1.13
N SER A 180 -3.83 -5.31 0.42
CA SER A 180 -3.61 -6.63 1.02
C SER A 180 -2.46 -6.59 2.01
N LEU A 181 -2.53 -7.36 3.10
CA LEU A 181 -1.39 -7.53 4.01
C LEU A 181 -0.17 -8.13 3.29
N HIS A 182 -0.38 -8.88 2.21
CA HIS A 182 0.69 -9.44 1.38
C HIS A 182 1.56 -8.35 0.75
N GLY A 183 0.98 -7.18 0.42
CA GLY A 183 1.73 -6.07 -0.16
C GLY A 183 2.73 -5.44 0.82
N ARG A 184 2.62 -5.70 2.13
CA ARG A 184 3.51 -5.10 3.15
C ARG A 184 4.92 -5.66 3.11
N CYS A 185 5.05 -6.95 2.80
CA CYS A 185 6.27 -7.70 3.04
C CYS A 185 7.39 -7.37 2.06
N GLY A 186 7.09 -6.75 0.92
CA GLY A 186 8.01 -6.70 -0.22
C GLY A 186 8.17 -8.08 -0.86
N THR A 187 9.06 -8.16 -1.84
CA THR A 187 9.45 -9.43 -2.50
C THR A 187 10.97 -9.51 -2.56
N GLU A 188 11.51 -10.61 -3.09
CA GLU A 188 12.95 -10.73 -3.41
C GLU A 188 13.48 -9.53 -4.20
N LEU A 189 12.62 -8.92 -5.03
CA LEU A 189 12.96 -7.84 -5.95
C LEU A 189 12.35 -6.48 -5.56
N SER A 190 11.52 -6.38 -4.52
CA SER A 190 10.89 -5.11 -4.13
C SER A 190 10.90 -4.91 -2.63
N TYR A 191 10.89 -3.65 -2.21
CA TYR A 191 10.91 -3.26 -0.82
C TYR A 191 9.60 -3.50 -0.10
N SER A 192 9.75 -3.84 1.17
CA SER A 192 8.68 -3.79 2.14
C SER A 192 8.35 -2.35 2.52
N ASP A 193 7.18 -2.13 3.13
CA ASP A 193 6.82 -0.81 3.68
C ASP A 193 7.81 -0.35 4.77
N ILE A 194 8.38 -1.26 5.56
CA ILE A 194 9.40 -0.95 6.58
C ILE A 194 10.72 -0.53 5.94
N GLU A 195 11.15 -1.22 4.88
CA GLU A 195 12.39 -0.89 4.17
C GLU A 195 12.31 0.50 3.54
N VAL A 196 11.20 0.82 2.85
CA VAL A 196 10.98 2.17 2.29
C VAL A 196 10.99 3.23 3.38
N ALA A 197 10.27 3.00 4.49
CA ALA A 197 10.22 3.95 5.60
C ALA A 197 11.59 4.18 6.25
N ALA A 198 12.37 3.11 6.44
CA ALA A 198 13.70 3.17 7.03
C ALA A 198 14.69 3.90 6.12
N GLU A 199 14.71 3.58 4.83
CA GLU A 199 15.60 4.20 3.86
C GLU A 199 15.32 5.69 3.69
N ARG A 200 14.04 6.08 3.72
CA ARG A 200 13.59 7.47 3.69
C ARG A 200 13.64 8.18 5.05
N ARG A 201 14.15 7.51 6.09
CA ARG A 201 14.40 8.05 7.45
C ARG A 201 13.13 8.50 8.18
N HIS A 202 11.98 7.91 7.85
CA HIS A 202 10.69 8.22 8.48
C HIS A 202 10.47 7.39 9.75
N LEU A 203 11.21 7.72 10.82
CA LEU A 203 11.22 6.97 12.08
C LEU A 203 9.82 6.70 12.64
N ARG A 204 8.90 7.68 12.59
CA ARG A 204 7.52 7.52 13.07
C ARG A 204 6.74 6.45 12.32
N CYS A 205 6.93 6.34 11.01
CA CYS A 205 6.32 5.28 10.21
C CYS A 205 6.93 3.92 10.59
N VAL A 206 8.24 3.83 10.79
CA VAL A 206 8.89 2.58 11.22
C VAL A 206 8.40 2.14 12.60
N GLU A 207 8.33 3.05 13.58
CA GLU A 207 7.77 2.75 14.91
C GLU A 207 6.35 2.18 14.82
N TYR A 208 5.49 2.82 14.02
CA TYR A 208 4.12 2.38 13.83
C TYR A 208 4.04 1.02 13.13
N LEU A 209 4.81 0.80 12.06
CA LEU A 209 4.84 -0.46 11.31
C LEU A 209 5.36 -1.62 12.16
N VAL A 210 6.43 -1.39 12.93
CA VAL A 210 6.99 -2.37 13.88
C VAL A 210 5.97 -2.71 14.95
N ALA A 211 5.32 -1.71 15.56
CA ALA A 211 4.29 -1.95 16.55
C ALA A 211 3.13 -2.78 15.98
N GLY A 212 2.66 -2.47 14.77
CA GLY A 212 1.62 -3.22 14.08
C GLY A 212 2.05 -4.65 13.73
N ALA A 213 3.29 -4.85 13.28
CA ALA A 213 3.81 -6.18 12.98
C ALA A 213 3.91 -7.05 14.24
N LEU A 214 4.36 -6.48 15.36
CA LEU A 214 4.41 -7.20 16.65
C LEU A 214 3.01 -7.59 17.16
N GLN A 215 2.00 -6.75 16.95
CA GLN A 215 0.61 -7.08 17.28
C GLN A 215 0.08 -8.24 16.45
N LEU A 216 0.38 -8.26 15.15
CA LEU A 216 -0.03 -9.35 14.24
C LEU A 216 0.71 -10.67 14.53
N HIS A 217 1.89 -10.61 15.16
CA HIS A 217 2.66 -11.78 15.59
C HIS A 217 2.37 -12.25 17.01
N ALA A 218 1.54 -11.53 17.77
CA ALA A 218 1.13 -12.03 19.07
C ALA A 218 0.41 -13.38 18.85
N PRO A 219 0.76 -14.43 19.61
CA PRO A 219 0.12 -15.74 19.51
C PRO A 219 -1.34 -15.64 19.99
N SER A 220 -2.23 -15.08 19.17
CA SER A 220 -3.65 -15.09 19.41
C SER A 220 -4.19 -16.45 18.98
N LEU A 221 -4.48 -17.27 19.99
CA LEU A 221 -5.42 -18.40 20.18
C LEU A 221 -6.46 -18.82 19.11
N THR A 222 -6.45 -18.29 17.88
CA THR A 222 -7.44 -18.63 16.85
C THR A 222 -6.78 -19.35 15.68
N ASP A 223 -7.30 -20.54 15.42
CA ASP A 223 -6.85 -21.65 14.56
C ASP A 223 -6.75 -21.36 13.04
N GLY A 224 -6.25 -20.19 12.64
CA GLY A 224 -6.19 -19.78 11.23
C GLY A 224 -5.43 -18.47 11.00
N THR A 225 -4.46 -18.18 11.86
CA THR A 225 -3.82 -16.88 12.05
C THR A 225 -3.33 -16.26 10.74
N ILE A 226 -3.65 -14.97 10.57
CA ILE A 226 -3.11 -14.06 9.56
C ILE A 226 -1.60 -13.95 9.76
N ALA A 227 -0.86 -14.92 9.25
CA ALA A 227 0.59 -14.89 9.30
C ALA A 227 1.07 -13.86 8.27
N LEU A 228 1.68 -12.77 8.74
CA LEU A 228 2.63 -12.05 7.88
C LEU A 228 3.62 -13.09 7.35
N GLY A 229 3.88 -13.06 6.05
CA GLY A 229 4.75 -14.03 5.38
C GLY A 229 6.07 -14.21 6.13
N GLY A 230 6.63 -15.42 6.09
CA GLY A 230 7.89 -15.75 6.76
C GLY A 230 8.98 -14.71 6.48
N ASP A 231 9.02 -14.22 5.23
CA ASP A 231 9.96 -13.23 4.72
C ASP A 231 9.36 -11.82 4.65
N TYR A 232 9.00 -11.23 5.80
CA TYR A 232 8.75 -9.78 5.87
C TYR A 232 10.10 -9.04 5.85
N PHE A 233 10.58 -8.69 4.66
CA PHE A 233 11.86 -8.02 4.47
C PHE A 233 11.97 -6.73 5.29
N GLY A 234 13.13 -6.45 5.86
CA GLY A 234 13.38 -5.33 6.80
C GLY A 234 12.86 -5.54 8.22
N PHE A 235 11.84 -6.39 8.42
CA PHE A 235 11.40 -6.82 9.76
C PHE A 235 12.11 -8.11 10.19
N ARG A 236 12.35 -9.02 9.25
CA ARG A 236 13.04 -10.30 9.43
C ARG A 236 14.20 -10.45 8.46
N PRO A 237 15.26 -11.18 8.86
CA PRO A 237 16.22 -11.67 7.88
C PRO A 237 15.49 -12.60 6.90
N PRO A 238 15.88 -12.60 5.61
CA PRO A 238 15.34 -13.56 4.65
C PRO A 238 15.63 -14.99 5.10
N SER A 239 14.71 -15.92 4.84
CA SER A 239 14.94 -17.35 5.08
C SER A 239 16.17 -17.86 4.31
N ASN A 240 16.73 -19.00 4.73
CA ASN A 240 17.84 -19.65 4.03
C ASN A 240 17.49 -19.93 2.56
N THR A 241 16.27 -20.40 2.29
CA THR A 241 15.77 -20.63 0.92
C THR A 241 15.78 -19.36 0.09
N THR A 242 15.26 -18.26 0.65
CA THR A 242 15.21 -16.94 0.01
C THR A 242 16.62 -16.39 -0.24
N THR A 243 17.54 -16.56 0.72
CA THR A 243 18.95 -16.18 0.57
C THR A 243 19.64 -16.96 -0.55
N ILE A 244 19.41 -18.28 -0.64
CA ILE A 244 19.93 -19.12 -1.72
C ILE A 244 19.35 -18.72 -3.08
N ASN A 245 18.05 -18.40 -3.14
CA ASN A 245 17.39 -17.96 -4.37
C ASN A 245 17.95 -16.62 -4.86
N LEU A 246 18.08 -15.64 -3.96
CA LEU A 246 18.72 -14.37 -4.25
C LEU A 246 20.14 -14.59 -4.78
N ALA A 247 20.95 -15.41 -4.11
CA ALA A 247 22.32 -15.71 -4.54
C ALA A 247 22.39 -16.39 -5.92
N LYS A 248 21.47 -17.31 -6.22
CA LYS A 248 21.36 -17.96 -7.56
C LYS A 248 21.02 -16.96 -8.66
N GLN A 249 20.22 -15.94 -8.34
CA GLN A 249 19.90 -14.83 -9.24
C GLN A 249 21.00 -13.76 -9.28
N GLY A 250 22.11 -13.95 -8.55
CA GLY A 250 23.15 -12.95 -8.40
C GLY A 250 22.72 -11.70 -7.62
N LEU A 251 21.62 -11.78 -6.86
CA LEU A 251 21.10 -10.70 -6.06
C LEU A 251 21.61 -10.78 -4.63
N GLY A 252 21.93 -9.62 -4.06
CA GLY A 252 22.18 -9.46 -2.64
C GLY A 252 21.12 -8.56 -2.02
N ARG A 253 20.80 -8.77 -0.74
CA ARG A 253 19.95 -7.87 0.02
C ARG A 253 20.64 -7.40 1.30
N VAL A 254 20.61 -6.11 1.55
CA VAL A 254 21.16 -5.48 2.76
C VAL A 254 20.05 -5.32 3.77
N ASP A 255 20.31 -5.73 5.01
CA ASP A 255 19.37 -5.54 6.09
C ASP A 255 19.14 -4.05 6.39
N ALA A 256 17.88 -3.63 6.54
CA ALA A 256 17.52 -2.24 6.78
C ALA A 256 18.16 -1.67 8.07
N ALA A 257 18.36 -2.47 9.12
CA ALA A 257 19.02 -2.02 10.34
C ALA A 257 20.53 -1.82 10.13
N GLU A 258 21.19 -2.68 9.36
CA GLU A 258 22.61 -2.50 9.00
C GLU A 258 22.82 -1.31 8.07
N ALA A 259 21.91 -1.07 7.12
CA ALA A 259 21.91 0.14 6.30
C ALA A 259 21.73 1.41 7.16
N ALA A 260 20.76 1.40 8.09
CA ALA A 260 20.54 2.51 9.02
C ALA A 260 21.76 2.76 9.92
N LYS A 261 22.46 1.70 10.36
CA LYS A 261 23.69 1.78 11.15
C LYS A 261 24.83 2.41 10.35
N THR A 262 24.98 2.01 9.09
CA THR A 262 25.98 2.60 8.17
C THR A 262 25.74 4.11 7.97
N ASP A 263 24.46 4.51 7.93
CA ASP A 263 24.05 5.91 7.83
C ASP A 263 24.10 6.68 9.17
N GLY A 264 24.44 6.04 10.30
CA GLY A 264 24.50 6.68 11.63
C GLY A 264 23.13 7.00 12.24
N LEU A 265 22.09 6.23 11.92
CA LEU A 265 20.71 6.44 12.37
C LEU A 265 20.37 5.60 13.61
N ASP A 266 20.99 5.91 14.76
CA ASP A 266 20.92 5.08 15.97
C ASP A 266 19.50 4.75 16.46
N ASP A 267 18.57 5.70 16.39
CA ASP A 267 17.18 5.48 16.81
C ASP A 267 16.45 4.51 15.87
N MET A 268 16.75 4.58 14.57
CA MET A 268 16.22 3.65 13.56
C MET A 268 16.76 2.24 13.80
N VAL A 269 18.07 2.11 14.05
CA VAL A 269 18.70 0.84 14.41
C VAL A 269 18.04 0.26 15.66
N ARG A 270 17.90 1.05 16.72
CA ARG A 270 17.25 0.60 17.96
C ARG A 270 15.83 0.13 17.72
N CYS A 271 15.05 0.84 16.89
CA CYS A 271 13.68 0.47 16.55
C CYS A 271 13.61 -0.86 15.80
N LEU A 272 14.40 -1.01 14.74
CA LEU A 272 14.43 -2.21 13.90
C LEU A 272 15.01 -3.43 14.64
N THR A 273 16.07 -3.26 15.44
CA THR A 273 16.65 -4.34 16.25
C THR A 273 15.69 -4.79 17.36
N ARG A 274 14.98 -3.85 18.02
CA ARG A 274 13.96 -4.20 19.02
C ARG A 274 12.86 -5.07 18.40
N ALA A 275 12.44 -4.74 17.18
CA ALA A 275 11.44 -5.51 16.44
C ALA A 275 11.86 -6.99 16.30
N LYS A 276 13.11 -7.22 15.89
CA LYS A 276 13.70 -8.55 15.73
C LYS A 276 13.73 -9.33 17.06
N LEU A 277 14.19 -8.69 18.14
CA LEU A 277 14.25 -9.33 19.47
C LEU A 277 12.87 -9.76 20.00
N VAL A 278 11.86 -8.91 19.88
CA VAL A 278 10.51 -9.20 20.41
C VAL A 278 9.81 -10.27 19.60
N SER A 279 10.10 -10.37 18.30
CA SER A 279 9.50 -11.37 17.44
C SER A 279 9.85 -12.81 17.85
N GLY A 280 10.77 -13.01 18.80
CA GLY A 280 11.08 -14.33 19.37
C GLY A 280 11.76 -15.28 18.38
N TRP A 281 12.17 -14.76 17.23
CA TRP A 281 12.97 -15.46 16.25
C TRP A 281 14.36 -15.70 16.85
N ARG A 282 14.49 -16.82 17.55
CA ARG A 282 15.79 -17.46 17.73
C ARG A 282 16.15 -18.04 16.37
N ASP A 283 17.40 -17.85 15.94
CA ASP A 283 17.99 -18.47 14.76
C ASP A 283 18.03 -20.00 14.91
N ASN A 284 16.88 -20.65 15.03
CA ASN A 284 16.81 -22.11 15.15
C ASN A 284 17.25 -22.78 13.84
N ASP A 285 17.29 -22.04 12.72
CA ASP A 285 17.85 -22.49 11.44
C ASP A 285 19.37 -22.34 11.36
N ALA A 286 20.04 -21.77 12.38
CA ALA A 286 21.50 -21.80 12.49
C ALA A 286 22.02 -23.12 13.12
N VAL A 287 21.13 -24.00 13.59
CA VAL A 287 21.48 -25.27 14.24
C VAL A 287 21.14 -26.43 13.30
N GLY A 288 21.96 -26.69 12.28
CA GLY A 288 21.73 -27.87 11.43
C GLY A 288 22.53 -28.01 10.14
N LEU A 289 23.78 -27.57 10.08
CA LEU A 289 24.70 -27.96 8.99
C LEU A 289 26.12 -28.32 9.46
N ASN A 290 26.28 -28.67 10.75
CA ASN A 290 27.46 -29.39 11.22
C ASN A 290 27.07 -30.86 11.48
N ASP A 291 26.83 -31.62 10.42
CA ASP A 291 26.92 -33.08 10.48
C ASP A 291 28.27 -33.45 9.85
N ASP A 292 29.32 -33.36 10.66
CA ASP A 292 30.52 -34.16 10.54
C ASP A 292 31.30 -34.08 11.88
N SER A 293 31.14 -35.14 12.68
CA SER A 293 32.12 -35.71 13.63
C SER A 293 32.77 -34.81 14.71
N GLU A 294 32.32 -34.94 15.98
CA GLU A 294 33.17 -35.45 17.09
C GLU A 294 32.36 -35.58 18.40
N ARG A 295 32.42 -36.76 19.03
CA ARG A 295 31.82 -37.05 20.34
C ARG A 295 32.65 -36.37 21.44
N VAL A 296 32.04 -35.46 22.20
CA VAL A 296 32.57 -34.98 23.49
C VAL A 296 31.56 -35.34 24.60
N PRO A 297 31.99 -35.91 25.75
CA PRO A 297 31.10 -36.33 26.82
C PRO A 297 30.60 -35.14 27.67
N PRO A 298 29.46 -35.28 28.37
CA PRO A 298 28.85 -34.18 29.11
C PRO A 298 29.55 -33.93 30.46
N ALA A 299 29.77 -32.64 30.77
CA ALA A 299 30.14 -32.16 32.10
C ALA A 299 28.86 -31.78 32.91
N PRO A 300 28.93 -31.79 34.25
CA PRO A 300 27.74 -31.84 35.11
C PRO A 300 27.06 -30.49 35.31
N THR A 301 25.75 -30.59 35.43
CA THR A 301 24.78 -29.53 35.72
C THR A 301 24.91 -29.05 37.16
N ASP A 302 25.18 -27.76 37.36
CA ASP A 302 24.75 -27.03 38.56
C ASP A 302 24.83 -25.52 38.29
N LEU A 303 23.70 -24.84 38.39
CA LEU A 303 23.55 -23.55 39.09
C LEU A 303 22.14 -22.97 38.89
N ALA A 304 21.51 -22.71 40.02
CA ALA A 304 20.25 -22.03 40.20
C ALA A 304 20.24 -20.62 39.60
N ARG A 305 19.08 -20.18 39.10
CA ARG A 305 18.78 -18.76 38.83
C ARG A 305 17.55 -18.33 39.65
N PRO A 306 17.64 -17.25 40.44
CA PRO A 306 16.48 -16.49 40.89
C PRO A 306 16.27 -15.23 40.05
N GLY A 307 15.01 -14.75 39.99
CA GLY A 307 14.70 -13.34 39.77
C GLY A 307 13.97 -13.00 38.46
N THR A 308 12.66 -13.22 38.44
CA THR A 308 11.74 -12.63 37.46
C THR A 308 11.57 -11.15 37.76
N VAL A 309 12.02 -10.27 36.87
CA VAL A 309 11.76 -8.82 36.94
C VAL A 309 10.49 -8.50 36.16
N ALA A 310 9.48 -7.98 36.86
CA ALA A 310 8.24 -7.47 36.29
C ALA A 310 8.51 -6.17 35.50
N TYR A 311 8.14 -6.14 34.21
CA TYR A 311 8.14 -4.92 33.41
C TYR A 311 6.75 -4.27 33.37
N LEU A 312 6.79 -2.97 33.65
CA LEU A 312 5.69 -2.01 33.65
C LEU A 312 4.91 -1.98 32.34
N ARG A 313 3.59 -2.07 32.48
CA ARG A 313 2.58 -1.90 31.45
C ARG A 313 2.27 -0.39 31.32
N GLN A 314 2.69 0.26 30.24
CA GLN A 314 2.22 1.61 29.89
C GLN A 314 1.88 1.72 28.40
N GLY A 315 0.70 2.29 28.12
CA GLY A 315 0.35 2.86 26.82
C GLY A 315 -0.32 1.95 25.79
N GLY A 316 -1.43 1.29 26.15
CA GLY A 316 -2.30 0.66 25.14
C GLY A 316 -3.11 1.71 24.38
N TRP A 317 -2.88 1.84 23.08
CA TRP A 317 -3.77 2.57 22.17
C TRP A 317 -5.10 1.83 22.10
N ARG A 318 -6.12 2.31 22.82
CA ARG A 318 -7.48 1.79 22.70
C ARG A 318 -8.11 2.34 21.43
N PHE A 319 -8.35 1.47 20.46
CA PHE A 319 -9.32 1.72 19.40
C PHE A 319 -10.72 1.53 19.99
N ASP A 320 -11.51 2.60 19.99
CA ASP A 320 -12.90 2.57 20.41
C ASP A 320 -13.75 1.94 19.29
N GLN A 321 -14.07 0.65 19.43
CA GLN A 321 -15.05 -0.04 18.60
C GLN A 321 -16.40 -0.03 19.31
N SER A 322 -17.17 1.05 19.18
CA SER A 322 -18.55 1.06 19.67
C SER A 322 -19.49 1.78 18.72
N VAL A 323 -19.91 1.12 17.64
CA VAL A 323 -21.28 1.24 17.09
C VAL A 323 -21.63 -0.09 16.39
N GLN A 324 -22.22 -1.03 17.12
CA GLN A 324 -23.06 -2.07 16.51
C GLN A 324 -24.52 -1.66 16.70
N THR A 325 -25.14 -1.13 15.65
CA THR A 325 -26.58 -0.95 15.57
C THR A 325 -27.18 -2.10 14.77
N THR A 326 -27.88 -2.99 15.46
CA THR A 326 -28.79 -3.96 14.85
C THR A 326 -30.00 -3.21 14.28
N VAL A 327 -30.19 -3.21 12.96
CA VAL A 327 -31.40 -2.62 12.33
C VAL A 327 -31.98 -3.62 11.34
N SER A 328 -33.26 -3.92 11.53
CA SER A 328 -34.07 -4.87 10.76
C SER A 328 -34.39 -4.34 9.34
N ALA A 329 -34.34 -5.25 8.36
CA ALA A 329 -34.33 -4.98 6.91
C ALA A 329 -35.61 -4.35 6.33
N THR A 330 -36.71 -4.29 7.07
CA THR A 330 -38.02 -3.86 6.55
C THR A 330 -38.25 -2.33 6.60
N ALA A 331 -37.43 -1.56 7.30
CA ALA A 331 -37.57 -0.09 7.39
C ALA A 331 -36.86 0.68 6.25
N ILE A 332 -36.10 0.01 5.39
CA ILE A 332 -35.14 0.64 4.46
C ILE A 332 -35.82 1.22 3.20
N HIS A 333 -36.95 0.67 2.74
CA HIS A 333 -37.55 1.12 1.48
C HIS A 333 -38.34 2.45 1.55
N SER A 334 -38.91 2.80 2.70
CA SER A 334 -39.69 4.06 2.83
C SER A 334 -38.80 5.29 3.05
N GLN A 335 -37.65 5.12 3.72
CA GLN A 335 -36.74 6.22 4.07
C GLN A 335 -35.69 6.52 2.99
N ALA A 336 -35.49 5.62 2.02
CA ALA A 336 -34.57 5.82 0.90
C ALA A 336 -35.06 6.92 -0.05
N ASN A 337 -36.36 7.02 -0.34
CA ASN A 337 -36.87 7.98 -1.33
C ASN A 337 -36.95 9.44 -0.82
N ARG A 338 -37.03 9.70 0.48
CA ARG A 338 -36.97 11.07 1.02
C ARG A 338 -35.54 11.61 1.17
N ASN A 339 -34.54 10.73 1.21
CA ASN A 339 -33.14 11.11 1.36
C ASN A 339 -32.43 11.43 0.03
N VAL A 340 -32.98 11.03 -1.13
CA VAL A 340 -32.35 11.28 -2.44
C VAL A 340 -32.42 12.77 -2.82
N THR A 341 -33.56 13.42 -2.59
CA THR A 341 -33.75 14.85 -2.90
C THR A 341 -33.05 15.78 -1.90
N GLN A 342 -32.92 15.40 -0.62
CA GLN A 342 -32.18 16.18 0.36
C GLN A 342 -30.65 15.98 0.25
N ARG A 343 -30.19 14.90 -0.40
CA ARG A 343 -28.75 14.62 -0.61
C ARG A 343 -28.19 15.36 -1.83
N GLN A 344 -28.94 15.56 -2.91
CA GLN A 344 -28.45 16.32 -4.09
C GLN A 344 -27.99 17.74 -3.74
N GLY A 345 -28.59 18.40 -2.75
CA GLY A 345 -28.12 19.72 -2.27
C GLY A 345 -26.83 19.70 -1.45
N ARG A 346 -26.45 18.57 -0.84
CA ARG A 346 -25.20 18.42 -0.08
C ARG A 346 -23.99 18.10 -0.96
N TRP A 347 -24.21 17.51 -2.13
CA TRP A 347 -23.14 17.24 -3.10
C TRP A 347 -22.57 18.52 -3.72
N SER A 348 -23.41 19.54 -3.98
CA SER A 348 -22.91 20.83 -4.48
C SER A 348 -22.11 21.59 -3.41
N GLN A 349 -22.50 21.51 -2.13
CA GLN A 349 -21.78 22.15 -1.03
C GLN A 349 -20.42 21.49 -0.72
N TRP A 350 -20.33 20.16 -0.82
CA TRP A 350 -19.05 19.44 -0.69
C TRP A 350 -18.11 19.68 -1.87
N TRP A 351 -18.65 19.81 -3.08
CA TRP A 351 -17.88 20.14 -4.28
C TRP A 351 -17.32 21.56 -4.24
N HIS A 352 -18.11 22.54 -3.78
CA HIS A 352 -17.62 23.90 -3.57
C HIS A 352 -16.55 24.00 -2.47
N ALA A 353 -16.60 23.15 -1.44
CA ALA A 353 -15.54 23.09 -0.42
C ALA A 353 -14.23 22.48 -0.94
N LEU A 354 -14.32 21.56 -1.91
CA LEU A 354 -13.16 20.97 -2.56
C LEU A 354 -12.54 21.94 -3.58
N VAL A 355 -13.36 22.76 -4.25
CA VAL A 355 -12.90 23.85 -5.12
C VAL A 355 -12.33 25.02 -4.31
N SER A 356 -12.93 25.40 -3.16
CA SER A 356 -12.43 26.49 -2.30
C SER A 356 -11.18 26.14 -1.49
N TYR A 357 -10.73 24.88 -1.51
CA TYR A 357 -9.47 24.46 -0.89
C TYR A 357 -8.27 24.60 -1.85
N PHE A 358 -8.55 24.86 -3.15
CA PHE A 358 -7.55 25.05 -4.21
C PHE A 358 -7.62 26.46 -4.86
N GLU A 359 -8.41 27.37 -4.29
CA GLU A 359 -8.31 28.83 -4.46
C GLU A 359 -7.69 29.44 -3.20
#